data_AF-A0A0B6YE53-F1
#
_entry.id   AF-A0A0B6YE53-F1
#
_cell.length_a   1.000
_cell.length_b   1.000
_cell.length_c   1.000
_cell.angle_alpha   90.00
_cell.angle_beta   90.00
_cell.angle_gamma   90.00
#
_symmetry.space_group_name_H-M   'P 1'
#
loop_
_entity.id
_entity.type
_entity.pdbx_description
1 polymer ?
#
loop_
_entity_poly.entity_id
_entity_poly.type
_entity_poly.pdbx_seq_one_letter_code
_entity_poly.pdbx_strand_id
1 'polypeptide(L)'
;MPVRKEDAHRALELLEDYHTRLTKAQDRPLKTAIERVIRIFKSRLFQALLDIQEFYESTLLDENKTSQEKTLETLRIASKWEREQPFTYSHSKPEQQNNTVEEEDLPPPPPEISQTR
;
A
#
# COMPACT_ATOMS: atom_id res chain seq x y z
N MET A 1 -3.91 -7.92 -15.25
CA MET A 1 -4.10 -9.38 -15.35
C MET A 1 -4.48 -9.92 -13.97
N PRO A 2 -5.53 -10.75 -13.83
CA PRO A 2 -5.88 -11.33 -12.54
C PRO A 2 -4.86 -12.41 -12.16
N VAL A 3 -4.18 -12.21 -11.03
CA VAL A 3 -3.26 -13.18 -10.44
C VAL A 3 -4.09 -14.39 -9.99
N ARG A 4 -3.82 -15.59 -10.50
CA ARG A 4 -4.53 -16.80 -10.05
C ARG A 4 -4.02 -17.18 -8.66
N LYS A 5 -4.84 -17.79 -7.80
CA LYS A 5 -4.42 -18.24 -6.45
C LYS A 5 -3.18 -19.13 -6.49
N GLU A 6 -3.02 -19.88 -7.58
CA GLU A 6 -1.86 -20.71 -7.91
C GLU A 6 -0.57 -19.88 -8.02
N ASP A 7 -0.64 -18.68 -8.58
CA ASP A 7 0.51 -17.80 -8.81
C ASP A 7 1.01 -17.16 -7.51
N ALA A 8 0.10 -16.85 -6.58
CA ALA A 8 0.46 -16.23 -5.29
C ALA A 8 1.18 -17.21 -4.35
N HIS A 9 0.70 -18.46 -4.26
CA HIS A 9 1.38 -19.50 -3.48
C HIS A 9 2.72 -19.86 -4.11
N ARG A 10 2.76 -19.98 -5.44
CA ARG A 10 3.99 -20.21 -6.20
C ARG A 10 5.02 -19.09 -6.02
N ALA A 11 4.59 -17.83 -5.92
CA ALA A 11 5.50 -16.71 -5.68
C ALA A 11 6.20 -16.80 -4.32
N LEU A 12 5.49 -17.22 -3.27
CA LEU A 12 6.07 -17.41 -1.94
C LEU A 12 6.99 -18.64 -1.90
N GLU A 13 6.57 -19.74 -2.54
CA GLU A 13 7.38 -20.96 -2.68
C GLU A 13 8.72 -20.69 -3.37
N LEU A 14 8.72 -19.94 -4.47
CA LEU A 14 9.96 -19.56 -5.17
C LEU A 14 10.91 -18.75 -4.28
N LEU A 15 10.37 -17.88 -3.42
CA LEU A 15 11.17 -17.08 -2.50
C LEU A 15 11.77 -17.94 -1.37
N GLU A 16 11.00 -18.89 -0.85
CA GLU A 16 11.45 -19.88 0.14
C GLU A 16 12.50 -20.83 -0.46
N ASP A 17 12.31 -21.29 -1.69
CA ASP A 17 13.27 -22.09 -2.45
C ASP A 17 14.59 -21.35 -2.68
N TYR A 18 14.54 -20.06 -3.00
CA TYR A 18 15.75 -19.26 -3.13
C TYR A 18 16.45 -19.07 -1.77
N HIS A 19 15.69 -18.87 -0.69
CA HIS A 19 16.21 -18.79 0.67
C HIS A 19 16.91 -20.08 1.13
N THR A 20 16.38 -21.26 0.79
CA THR A 20 17.00 -22.55 1.14
C THR A 20 18.27 -22.83 0.35
N ARG A 21 18.37 -22.33 -0.89
CA ARG A 21 19.57 -22.45 -1.75
C ARG A 21 20.74 -21.56 -1.30
N LEU A 22 20.48 -20.51 -0.51
CA LEU A 22 21.51 -19.65 0.10
C LEU A 22 22.17 -20.36 1.30
N THR A 23 23.11 -21.26 1.00
CA THR A 23 23.86 -22.04 2.01
C THR A 23 25.26 -21.49 2.29
N LYS A 24 25.77 -20.58 1.45
CA LYS A 24 27.12 -20.01 1.59
C LYS A 24 27.17 -18.98 2.72
N ALA A 25 28.31 -18.91 3.42
CA ALA A 25 28.51 -17.96 4.53
C ALA A 25 28.40 -16.49 4.10
N GLN A 26 28.83 -16.17 2.86
CA GLN A 26 28.72 -14.85 2.23
C GLN A 26 27.26 -14.39 2.06
N ASP A 27 26.35 -15.34 1.87
CA ASP A 27 24.95 -15.06 1.54
C ASP A 27 24.08 -14.86 2.79
N ARG A 28 24.66 -14.95 4.00
CA ARG A 28 23.95 -14.77 5.28
C ARG A 28 23.13 -13.47 5.36
N PRO A 29 23.65 -12.28 4.99
CA PRO A 29 22.86 -11.04 5.06
C PRO A 29 21.65 -11.07 4.13
N LEU A 30 21.81 -11.61 2.92
CA LEU A 30 20.72 -11.75 1.95
C LEU A 30 19.67 -12.75 2.44
N LYS A 31 20.11 -13.86 3.02
CA LYS A 31 19.24 -14.87 3.63
C LYS A 31 18.36 -14.26 4.71
N THR A 32 18.95 -13.52 5.65
CA THR A 32 18.22 -12.82 6.72
C THR A 32 17.25 -11.76 6.17
N ALA A 33 17.64 -11.04 5.12
CA ALA A 33 16.77 -10.05 4.49
C ALA A 33 15.53 -10.71 3.85
N ILE A 34 15.72 -11.82 3.15
CA ILE A 34 14.63 -12.59 2.53
C ILE A 34 13.70 -13.18 3.59
N GLU A 35 14.26 -13.77 4.65
CA GLU A 35 13.47 -14.29 5.78
C GLU A 35 12.58 -13.20 6.40
N ARG A 36 13.13 -11.98 6.56
CA ARG A 36 12.36 -10.84 7.04
C ARG A 36 11.22 -10.46 6.10
N VAL A 37 11.45 -10.45 4.78
CA VAL A 37 10.39 -10.19 3.79
C VAL A 37 9.29 -11.25 3.87
N ILE A 38 9.65 -12.53 3.92
CA ILE A 38 8.69 -13.63 4.08
C ILE A 38 7.87 -13.47 5.35
N ARG A 39 8.52 -13.15 6.48
CA ARG A 39 7.84 -12.98 7.77
C ARG A 39 6.87 -11.81 7.76
N ILE A 40 7.27 -10.66 7.23
CA ILE A 40 6.41 -9.47 7.11
C ILE A 40 5.22 -9.77 6.19
N PHE A 41 5.47 -10.41 5.04
CA PHE A 41 4.43 -10.79 4.10
C PHE A 41 3.41 -11.73 4.74
N LYS A 42 3.86 -12.80 5.38
CA LYS A 42 2.98 -13.76 6.10
C LYS A 42 2.16 -13.04 7.17
N SER A 43 2.78 -12.19 8.00
CA SER A 43 2.06 -11.42 9.02
C SER A 43 0.94 -10.58 8.43
N ARG A 44 1.21 -9.84 7.34
CA ARG A 44 0.20 -9.02 6.68
C ARG A 44 -0.91 -9.85 6.04
N LEU A 45 -0.56 -10.99 5.44
CA LEU A 45 -1.54 -11.93 4.91
C LEU A 45 -2.48 -12.43 6.00
N PHE A 46 -1.94 -12.83 7.16
CA PHE A 46 -2.75 -13.26 8.29
C PHE A 46 -3.63 -12.13 8.82
N GLN A 47 -3.11 -10.90 8.92
CA GLN A 47 -3.92 -9.73 9.33
C GLN A 47 -5.08 -9.50 8.36
N ALA A 48 -4.82 -9.49 7.05
CA ALA A 48 -5.88 -9.33 6.04
C ALA A 48 -6.94 -10.46 6.12
N LEU A 49 -6.51 -11.69 6.41
CA LEU A 49 -7.44 -12.81 6.61
C LEU A 49 -8.27 -12.66 7.89
N LEU A 50 -7.67 -12.16 8.97
CA LEU A 50 -8.38 -11.85 10.21
C LEU A 50 -9.39 -10.72 10.02
N ASP A 51 -9.03 -9.66 9.28
CA ASP A 51 -9.95 -8.56 8.97
C ASP A 51 -11.18 -9.06 8.18
N ILE A 52 -10.97 -9.99 7.23
CA ILE A 52 -12.08 -10.65 6.51
C ILE A 52 -12.94 -11.49 7.45
N GLN A 53 -12.30 -12.25 8.36
CA GLN A 53 -13.01 -13.09 9.31
C GLN A 53 -13.84 -12.24 10.30
N GLU A 54 -13.27 -11.18 10.86
CA GLU A 54 -13.95 -10.24 11.75
C GLU A 54 -15.16 -9.61 11.05
N PHE A 55 -15.01 -9.17 9.80
CA PHE A 55 -16.14 -8.66 9.00
C PHE A 55 -17.24 -9.72 8.81
N TYR A 56 -16.86 -10.96 8.49
CA TYR A 56 -17.81 -12.04 8.34
C TYR A 56 -18.60 -12.29 9.64
N GLU A 57 -17.92 -12.33 10.78
CA GLU A 57 -18.54 -12.58 12.08
C GLU A 57 -19.38 -11.40 12.59
N SER A 58 -18.90 -10.16 12.43
CA SER A 58 -19.54 -8.95 12.97
C SER A 58 -20.62 -8.34 12.08
N THR A 59 -20.56 -8.55 10.77
CA THR A 59 -21.54 -8.01 9.81
C THR A 59 -22.41 -9.11 9.23
N LEU A 60 -21.80 -10.15 8.64
CA LEU A 60 -22.56 -11.13 7.85
C LEU A 60 -23.29 -12.15 8.73
N LEU A 61 -22.68 -12.58 9.84
CA LEU A 61 -23.27 -13.55 10.77
C LEU A 61 -24.26 -12.93 11.77
N ASP A 62 -24.31 -11.60 11.90
CA ASP A 62 -25.23 -10.93 12.82
C ASP A 62 -26.69 -11.05 12.32
N GLU A 63 -27.54 -11.77 13.06
CA GLU A 63 -28.95 -11.98 12.73
C GLU A 63 -29.82 -10.75 13.01
N ASN A 64 -29.33 -9.79 13.78
CA ASN A 64 -30.04 -8.54 14.09
C ASN A 64 -29.93 -7.50 12.97
N LYS A 65 -28.98 -7.69 12.05
CA LYS A 65 -28.77 -6.79 10.90
C LYS A 65 -29.64 -7.23 9.72
N THR A 66 -30.36 -6.29 9.15
CA THR A 66 -31.09 -6.49 7.90
C THR A 66 -30.15 -6.70 6.71
N SER A 67 -30.64 -7.32 5.64
CA SER A 67 -29.87 -7.50 4.42
C SER A 67 -29.37 -6.17 3.82
N GLN A 68 -30.13 -5.09 3.99
CA GLN A 68 -29.75 -3.74 3.54
C GLN A 68 -28.57 -3.18 4.35
N GLU A 69 -28.59 -3.31 5.67
CA GLU A 69 -27.50 -2.86 6.55
C GLU A 69 -26.22 -3.65 6.27
N LYS A 70 -26.32 -4.98 6.12
CA LYS A 70 -25.19 -5.83 5.73
C LYS A 70 -24.58 -5.37 4.40
N THR A 71 -25.42 -5.02 3.42
CA THR A 71 -24.96 -4.53 2.11
C THR A 71 -24.20 -3.21 2.25
N LEU A 72 -24.72 -2.26 3.04
CA LEU A 72 -24.09 -0.96 3.24
C LEU A 72 -22.72 -1.09 3.95
N GLU A 73 -22.65 -1.92 4.99
CA GLU A 73 -21.38 -2.19 5.69
C GLU A 73 -20.37 -2.90 4.79
N THR A 74 -20.82 -3.84 3.96
CA THR A 74 -19.98 -4.53 2.96
C THR A 74 -19.38 -3.54 1.95
N LEU A 75 -20.19 -2.62 1.43
CA LEU A 75 -19.71 -1.59 0.51
C LEU A 75 -18.69 -0.66 1.20
N ARG A 76 -18.95 -0.29 2.46
CA ARG A 76 -18.06 0.57 3.24
C ARG A 76 -16.69 -0.07 3.47
N ILE A 77 -16.64 -1.36 3.83
CA ILE A 77 -15.38 -2.06 4.04
C ILE A 77 -14.62 -2.27 2.71
N ALA A 78 -15.32 -2.54 1.61
CA ALA A 78 -14.71 -2.61 0.29
C ALA A 78 -14.03 -1.28 -0.09
N SER A 79 -14.73 -0.15 0.04
CA SER A 79 -14.16 1.18 -0.23
C SER A 79 -13.04 1.58 0.76
N LYS A 80 -12.97 0.95 1.93
CA LYS A 80 -11.86 1.13 2.88
C LYS A 80 -10.62 0.40 2.34
N TRP A 81 -10.75 -0.88 1.99
CA TRP A 81 -9.64 -1.69 1.46
C TRP A 81 -9.11 -1.21 0.11
N GLU A 82 -9.95 -0.61 -0.74
CA GLU A 82 -9.49 -0.01 -2.01
C GLU A 82 -8.55 1.19 -1.79
N ARG A 83 -8.77 1.98 -0.73
CA ARG A 83 -7.90 3.10 -0.34
C ARG A 83 -6.65 2.64 0.40
N GLU A 84 -6.78 1.61 1.24
CA GLU A 84 -5.66 1.02 1.98
C GLU A 84 -4.87 0.08 1.07
N GLN A 85 -4.05 0.64 0.18
CA GLN A 85 -3.17 -0.16 -0.69
C GLN A 85 -2.20 -1.01 0.16
N PRO A 86 -2.24 -2.36 0.10
CA PRO A 86 -1.47 -3.22 1.01
C PRO A 86 0.05 -3.20 0.79
N PHE A 87 0.51 -2.62 -0.33
CA PHE A 87 1.93 -2.57 -0.74
C PHE A 87 2.48 -1.16 -0.99
N THR A 88 1.76 -0.09 -0.66
CA THR A 88 2.42 1.21 -0.58
C THR A 88 3.35 1.16 0.64
N TYR A 89 4.61 0.78 0.41
CA TYR A 89 5.67 1.52 1.07
C TYR A 89 5.38 2.97 0.70
N SER A 90 4.71 3.69 1.60
CA SER A 90 4.84 5.12 1.67
C SER A 90 6.34 5.33 1.86
N HIS A 91 7.08 5.42 0.75
CA HIS A 91 8.14 6.39 0.69
C HIS A 91 7.40 7.71 0.86
N SER A 92 7.16 8.06 2.13
CA SER A 92 6.89 9.41 2.52
C SER A 92 8.05 10.19 1.93
N LYS A 93 7.82 10.78 0.75
CA LYS A 93 8.57 11.96 0.37
C LYS A 93 8.50 12.85 1.63
N PRO A 94 9.63 13.30 2.18
CA PRO A 94 9.55 14.32 3.20
C PRO A 94 8.80 15.47 2.53
N GLU A 95 7.63 15.74 3.09
CA GLU A 95 6.73 16.81 2.70
C GLU A 95 7.57 18.08 2.74
N GLN A 96 8.05 18.53 1.57
CA GLN A 96 8.64 19.85 1.45
C GLN A 96 7.50 20.82 1.71
N GLN A 97 7.49 21.31 2.94
CA GLN A 97 6.66 22.37 3.44
C GLN A 97 6.97 23.63 2.61
N ASN A 98 6.30 23.78 1.47
CA ASN A 98 6.26 25.05 0.75
C ASN A 98 5.30 25.97 1.50
N ASN A 99 5.85 26.64 2.52
CA ASN A 99 5.35 27.94 2.95
C ASN A 99 5.32 28.84 1.71
N THR A 100 4.14 29.01 1.11
CA THR A 100 3.90 30.11 0.20
C THR A 100 3.65 31.32 1.09
N VAL A 101 4.72 32.04 1.38
CA VAL A 101 4.66 33.36 2.01
C VAL A 101 4.04 34.29 0.97
N GLU A 102 3.07 35.06 1.44
CA GLU A 102 2.37 36.13 0.73
C GLU A 102 3.36 37.08 0.06
N GLU A 103 3.23 37.26 -1.26
CA GLU A 103 3.87 38.36 -2.00
C GLU A 103 2.76 39.05 -2.83
N GLU A 104 1.85 39.73 -2.12
CA GLU A 104 1.07 40.82 -2.72
C GLU A 104 1.93 42.09 -2.72
N ASP A 105 1.84 42.82 -3.83
CA ASP A 105 2.30 44.19 -4.05
C ASP A 105 3.79 44.41 -4.42
N LEU A 106 4.14 44.10 -5.66
CA LEU A 106 5.12 44.92 -6.40
C LEU A 106 4.62 45.22 -7.83
N PRO A 107 4.76 46.46 -8.31
CA PRO A 107 4.20 46.92 -9.59
C PRO A 107 4.93 46.32 -10.81
N PRO A 108 4.28 46.24 -11.99
CA PRO A 108 4.88 45.64 -13.18
C PRO A 108 6.08 46.47 -13.69
N PRO A 109 7.10 45.82 -14.29
CA PRO A 109 8.24 46.51 -14.87
C PRO A 109 7.85 47.31 -16.13
N PRO A 110 8.54 48.42 -16.43
CA PRO A 110 8.21 49.31 -17.55
C PRO A 110 8.52 48.67 -18.93
N PRO A 111 7.87 49.13 -20.02
CA PRO A 111 8.04 48.57 -21.35
C PRO A 111 9.42 48.88 -21.95
N GLU A 112 10.10 47.86 -22.48
CA GLU A 112 11.34 48.01 -23.26
C GLU A 112 11.06 48.81 -24.55
N ILE A 113 11.76 49.94 -24.70
CA ILE A 113 11.74 50.77 -25.89
C ILE A 113 12.48 50.01 -27.00
N SER A 114 11.74 49.47 -27.95
CA SER A 114 12.30 48.90 -29.18
C SER A 114 12.93 50.01 -30.03
N GLN A 115 14.25 49.98 -30.20
CA GLN A 115 14.93 50.72 -31.27
C GLN A 115 16.01 49.86 -31.93
N THR A 116 15.66 49.24 -33.06
CA THR A 116 16.39 49.31 -34.35
C THR A 116 15.56 48.51 -35.37
N ARG A 117 14.94 49.14 -36.37
CA ARG A 117 15.58 49.65 -37.59
C ARG A 117 14.67 50.61 -38.33
#